data_AF-A0A660WE70-F1
#
_entry.id   AF-A0A660WE70-F1
#
_cell.length_a   1.000
_cell.length_b   1.000
_cell.length_c   1.000
_cell.angle_alpha   90.00
_cell.angle_beta   90.00
_cell.angle_gamma   90.00
#
_symmetry.space_group_name_H-M   'P 1'
#
loop_
_entity.id
_entity.type
_entity.pdbx_description
1 polymer ?
#
loop_
_entity_poly.entity_id
_entity_poly.type
_entity_poly.pdbx_seq_one_letter_code
_entity_poly.pdbx_strand_id
1 'polypeptide(L)'
;MEEARILEREAHNFLSQGKFEEAFRLFKKAGYLYKAEGVHKQSVLCFASAGGCWSKLSGEKTFYNSALSYQEAAKEAEKAGDYEYVSLLYRYSAINYERDREFLDFSECFYKFKEAYRKFLTYKLSFSKKLQSPRESKEKEGFRSFVRNLFLWVVLSFSFILWGHGERPLRTFFFALGIIFLSAFLYTFGLLNTAEPFSPSFFQALYFSIITFTTVGFGDIVPLGFTKCVAVFEAFCGVFVIPLLVISLSRKYLRV
;
A
#
# COMPACT_ATOMS: atom_id res chain seq x y z
N MET A 1 -0.88 -10.24 -33.43
CA MET A 1 -1.43 -11.35 -32.64
C MET A 1 -0.69 -12.62 -32.95
N GLU A 2 -0.56 -13.00 -34.23
CA GLU A 2 0.13 -14.23 -34.62
C GLU A 2 1.63 -14.19 -34.30
N GLU A 3 2.30 -13.07 -34.56
CA GLU A 3 3.71 -12.86 -34.21
C GLU A 3 3.96 -13.00 -32.70
N ALA A 4 3.09 -12.43 -31.86
CA ALA A 4 3.19 -12.54 -30.40
C ALA A 4 3.05 -13.99 -29.92
N ARG A 5 2.13 -14.76 -30.52
CA ARG A 5 1.93 -16.19 -30.20
C ARG A 5 3.12 -17.06 -30.61
N ILE A 6 3.72 -16.78 -31.77
CA ILE A 6 4.92 -17.49 -32.23
C ILE A 6 6.06 -17.27 -31.24
N LEU A 7 6.31 -16.02 -30.87
CA LEU A 7 7.35 -15.66 -29.89
C LEU A 7 7.10 -16.27 -28.52
N GLU A 8 5.85 -16.31 -28.05
CA GLU A 8 5.48 -16.97 -26.79
C GLU A 8 5.75 -18.47 -26.84
N ARG A 9 5.41 -19.15 -27.94
CA ARG A 9 5.67 -20.58 -28.12
C ARG A 9 7.16 -20.89 -28.18
N GLU A 10 7.93 -20.07 -28.88
CA GLU A 10 9.39 -20.18 -28.91
C GLU A 10 9.98 -19.97 -27.51
N ALA A 11 9.51 -18.97 -26.76
CA ALA A 11 9.96 -18.71 -25.40
C ALA A 11 9.74 -19.93 -24.48
N HIS A 12 8.59 -20.61 -24.59
CA HIS A 12 8.33 -21.85 -23.86
C HIS A 12 9.25 -23.00 -24.27
N ASN A 13 9.64 -23.10 -25.53
CA ASN A 13 10.62 -24.09 -26.00
C ASN A 13 12.02 -23.81 -25.43
N PHE A 14 12.44 -22.54 -25.39
CA PHE A 14 13.72 -22.17 -24.77
C PHE A 14 13.70 -22.40 -23.25
N LEU A 15 12.56 -22.16 -22.61
CA LEU A 15 12.37 -22.43 -21.19
C LEU A 15 12.51 -23.92 -20.86
N SER A 16 11.95 -24.82 -21.69
CA SER A 16 12.08 -26.27 -21.49
C SER A 16 13.50 -26.78 -21.73
N GLN A 17 14.27 -26.09 -22.56
CA GLN A 17 15.70 -26.35 -22.80
C GLN A 17 16.62 -25.74 -21.73
N GLY A 18 16.08 -25.01 -20.73
CA GLY A 18 16.89 -24.35 -19.69
C GLY A 18 17.60 -23.07 -20.14
N LYS A 19 17.31 -22.54 -21.33
CA LYS A 19 17.90 -21.30 -21.85
C LYS A 19 17.10 -20.07 -21.37
N PHE A 20 17.27 -19.73 -20.10
CA PHE A 20 16.44 -18.71 -19.43
C PHE A 20 16.57 -17.29 -19.97
N GLU A 21 17.76 -16.86 -20.41
CA GLU A 21 17.96 -15.50 -20.96
C GLU A 21 17.26 -15.31 -22.30
N GLU A 22 17.35 -16.29 -23.19
CA GLU A 22 16.69 -16.29 -24.49
C GLU A 22 15.17 -16.33 -24.31
N ALA A 23 14.69 -17.23 -23.45
CA ALA A 23 13.28 -17.31 -23.08
C ALA A 23 12.75 -15.97 -22.54
N PHE A 24 13.51 -15.31 -21.64
CA PHE A 24 13.15 -14.01 -21.10
C PHE A 24 12.99 -12.94 -22.21
N ARG A 25 13.98 -12.83 -23.12
CA ARG A 25 13.94 -11.83 -24.20
C ARG A 25 12.71 -12.03 -25.08
N LEU A 26 12.36 -13.27 -25.38
CA LEU A 26 11.19 -13.61 -26.19
C LEU A 26 9.89 -13.34 -25.44
N PHE A 27 9.77 -13.73 -24.18
CA PHE A 27 8.59 -13.41 -23.34
C PHE A 27 8.37 -11.91 -23.22
N LYS A 28 9.44 -11.12 -23.03
CA LYS A 28 9.35 -9.66 -22.94
C LYS A 28 8.86 -9.04 -24.26
N LYS A 29 9.38 -9.49 -25.40
CA LYS A 29 8.94 -9.06 -26.73
C LYS A 29 7.46 -9.42 -26.96
N ALA A 30 7.08 -10.66 -26.71
CA ALA A 30 5.69 -11.11 -26.82
C ALA A 30 4.75 -10.30 -25.92
N GLY A 31 5.16 -10.02 -24.67
CA GLY A 31 4.42 -9.20 -23.71
C GLY A 31 4.15 -7.79 -24.21
N TYR A 32 5.14 -7.12 -24.82
CA TYR A 32 4.95 -5.79 -25.40
C TYR A 32 4.06 -5.81 -26.65
N LEU A 33 4.13 -6.85 -27.48
CA LEU A 33 3.22 -6.99 -28.62
C LEU A 33 1.77 -7.18 -28.15
N TYR A 34 1.52 -8.08 -27.18
CA TYR A 34 0.19 -8.25 -26.60
C TYR A 34 -0.33 -6.98 -25.93
N LYS A 35 0.56 -6.20 -25.31
CA LYS A 35 0.22 -4.89 -24.74
C LYS A 35 -0.19 -3.88 -25.82
N ALA A 36 0.54 -3.82 -26.93
CA ALA A 36 0.23 -2.94 -28.05
C ALA A 36 -1.13 -3.29 -28.69
N GLU A 37 -1.51 -4.56 -28.65
CA GLU A 37 -2.77 -5.08 -29.20
C GLU A 37 -3.94 -5.01 -28.21
N GLY A 38 -3.72 -4.52 -26.97
CA GLY A 38 -4.76 -4.42 -25.94
C GLY A 38 -5.16 -5.74 -25.27
N VAL A 39 -4.42 -6.82 -25.52
CA VAL A 39 -4.67 -8.14 -24.92
C VAL A 39 -3.95 -8.24 -23.57
N HIS A 40 -4.50 -7.55 -22.57
CA HIS A 40 -3.85 -7.38 -21.27
C HIS A 40 -3.56 -8.72 -20.55
N LYS A 41 -4.50 -9.68 -20.53
CA LYS A 41 -4.33 -10.95 -19.79
C LYS A 41 -3.11 -11.75 -20.28
N GLN A 42 -2.93 -11.87 -21.58
CA GLN A 42 -1.81 -12.58 -22.20
C GLN A 42 -0.50 -11.81 -22.01
N SER A 43 -0.55 -10.47 -22.12
CA SER A 43 0.60 -9.61 -21.83
C SER A 43 1.11 -9.84 -20.40
N VAL A 44 0.21 -9.91 -19.41
CA VAL A 44 0.55 -10.19 -18.00
C VAL A 44 1.23 -11.54 -17.85
N LEU A 45 0.68 -12.60 -18.47
CA LEU A 45 1.27 -13.95 -18.40
C LEU A 45 2.69 -13.97 -18.97
N CYS A 46 2.91 -13.31 -20.11
CA CYS A 46 4.25 -13.18 -20.71
C CYS A 46 5.22 -12.45 -19.77
N PHE A 47 4.85 -11.30 -19.22
CA PHE A 47 5.71 -10.56 -18.29
C PHE A 47 5.96 -11.30 -16.96
N ALA A 48 4.96 -12.03 -16.44
CA ALA A 48 5.12 -12.85 -15.25
C ALA A 48 6.06 -14.04 -15.50
N SER A 49 5.93 -14.72 -16.65
CA SER A 49 6.87 -15.77 -17.08
C SER A 49 8.28 -15.23 -17.27
N ALA A 50 8.42 -14.03 -17.84
CA ALA A 50 9.70 -13.33 -17.98
C ALA A 50 10.35 -13.09 -16.60
N GLY A 51 9.59 -12.62 -15.62
CA GLY A 51 10.04 -12.46 -14.23
C GLY A 51 10.47 -13.78 -13.59
N GLY A 52 9.73 -14.86 -13.86
CA GLY A 52 10.04 -16.21 -13.38
C GLY A 52 11.34 -16.79 -13.95
N CYS A 53 11.69 -16.47 -15.20
CA CYS A 53 12.95 -16.88 -15.82
C CYS A 53 14.15 -16.27 -15.09
N TRP A 54 14.09 -14.98 -14.77
CA TRP A 54 15.17 -14.28 -14.03
C TRP A 54 15.38 -14.79 -12.62
N SER A 55 14.32 -15.24 -11.95
CA SER A 55 14.45 -15.82 -10.60
C SER A 55 15.28 -17.11 -10.58
N LYS A 56 15.49 -17.75 -11.74
CA LYS A 56 16.29 -18.98 -11.87
C LYS A 56 17.72 -18.71 -12.38
N LEU A 57 17.99 -17.48 -12.82
CA LEU A 57 19.31 -17.07 -13.29
C LEU A 57 20.18 -16.60 -12.10
N SER A 58 21.46 -16.93 -12.15
CA SER A 58 22.49 -16.45 -11.22
C SER A 58 23.34 -15.41 -11.92
N GLY A 59 23.48 -14.21 -11.34
CA GLY A 59 24.21 -13.09 -11.92
C GLY A 59 23.93 -11.78 -11.19
N GLU A 60 24.54 -10.69 -11.66
CA GLU A 60 24.28 -9.35 -11.13
C GLU A 60 22.88 -8.87 -11.52
N LYS A 61 22.17 -8.20 -10.59
CA LYS A 61 20.84 -7.58 -10.80
C LYS A 61 19.75 -8.52 -11.34
N THR A 62 19.86 -9.81 -11.08
CA THR A 62 18.85 -10.80 -11.51
C THR A 62 17.51 -10.55 -10.83
N PHE A 63 17.50 -10.19 -9.53
CA PHE A 63 16.26 -9.89 -8.82
C PHE A 63 15.66 -8.57 -9.28
N TYR A 64 16.45 -7.54 -9.57
CA TYR A 64 15.97 -6.28 -10.12
C TYR A 64 15.24 -6.46 -11.46
N ASN A 65 15.84 -7.22 -12.40
CA ASN A 65 15.22 -7.51 -13.69
C ASN A 65 13.94 -8.35 -13.54
N SER A 66 13.94 -9.30 -12.59
CA SER A 66 12.75 -10.06 -12.23
C SER A 66 11.67 -9.16 -11.64
N ALA A 67 12.04 -8.26 -10.73
CA ALA A 67 11.15 -7.32 -10.07
C ALA A 67 10.49 -6.36 -11.06
N LEU A 68 11.27 -5.82 -12.00
CA LEU A 68 10.78 -4.95 -13.07
C LEU A 68 9.75 -5.68 -13.95
N SER A 69 10.03 -6.92 -14.33
CA SER A 69 9.11 -7.73 -15.14
C SER A 69 7.79 -8.00 -14.41
N TYR A 70 7.85 -8.35 -13.12
CA TYR A 70 6.64 -8.49 -12.30
C TYR A 70 5.90 -7.16 -12.09
N GLN A 71 6.61 -6.05 -12.01
CA GLN A 71 6.01 -4.73 -11.90
C GLN A 71 5.25 -4.34 -13.17
N GLU A 72 5.82 -4.64 -14.36
CA GLU A 72 5.15 -4.46 -15.66
C GLU A 72 3.92 -5.36 -15.78
N ALA A 73 4.05 -6.64 -15.38
CA ALA A 73 2.92 -7.57 -15.31
C ALA A 73 1.81 -7.02 -14.41
N ALA A 74 2.14 -6.51 -13.22
CA ALA A 74 1.16 -5.97 -12.28
C ALA A 74 0.40 -4.76 -12.86
N LYS A 75 1.09 -3.84 -13.54
CA LYS A 75 0.47 -2.67 -14.20
C LYS A 75 -0.52 -3.08 -15.30
N GLU A 76 -0.22 -4.12 -16.07
CA GLU A 76 -1.15 -4.64 -17.08
C GLU A 76 -2.29 -5.44 -16.44
N ALA A 77 -2.05 -6.12 -15.32
CA ALA A 77 -3.10 -6.83 -14.57
C ALA A 77 -4.10 -5.87 -13.93
N GLU A 78 -3.66 -4.66 -13.52
CA GLU A 78 -4.54 -3.60 -13.03
C GLU A 78 -5.55 -3.18 -14.10
N LYS A 79 -5.11 -3.06 -15.36
CA LYS A 79 -6.00 -2.76 -16.49
C LYS A 79 -6.97 -3.91 -16.78
N ALA A 80 -6.55 -5.15 -16.55
CA ALA A 80 -7.40 -6.32 -16.68
C ALA A 80 -8.44 -6.47 -15.55
N GLY A 81 -8.31 -5.71 -14.45
CA GLY A 81 -9.22 -5.73 -13.30
C GLY A 81 -9.03 -6.91 -12.34
N ASP A 82 -7.95 -7.69 -12.47
CA ASP A 82 -7.67 -8.84 -11.61
C ASP A 82 -6.83 -8.42 -10.39
N TYR A 83 -7.47 -7.82 -9.39
CA TYR A 83 -6.80 -7.28 -8.20
C TYR A 83 -6.11 -8.33 -7.34
N GLU A 84 -6.57 -9.59 -7.38
CA GLU A 84 -5.92 -10.70 -6.69
C GLU A 84 -4.53 -10.94 -7.28
N TYR A 85 -4.48 -11.05 -8.61
CA TYR A 85 -3.24 -11.28 -9.31
C TYR A 85 -2.31 -10.05 -9.27
N VAL A 86 -2.86 -8.83 -9.35
CA VAL A 86 -2.10 -7.59 -9.14
C VAL A 86 -1.40 -7.61 -7.78
N SER A 87 -2.12 -7.94 -6.71
CA SER A 87 -1.57 -8.07 -5.36
C SER A 87 -0.42 -9.07 -5.32
N LEU A 88 -0.60 -10.25 -5.94
CA LEU A 88 0.44 -11.28 -5.99
C LEU A 88 1.69 -10.81 -6.75
N LEU A 89 1.52 -10.19 -7.92
CA LEU A 89 2.62 -9.71 -8.76
C LEU A 89 3.41 -8.59 -8.08
N TYR A 90 2.74 -7.61 -7.46
CA TYR A 90 3.43 -6.58 -6.68
C TYR A 90 4.15 -7.14 -5.46
N ARG A 91 3.61 -8.20 -4.83
CA ARG A 91 4.31 -8.91 -3.75
C ARG A 91 5.60 -9.55 -4.23
N TYR A 92 5.58 -10.24 -5.38
CA TYR A 92 6.81 -10.83 -5.95
C TYR A 92 7.82 -9.75 -6.36
N SER A 93 7.35 -8.68 -6.98
CA SER A 93 8.19 -7.53 -7.34
C SER A 93 8.86 -6.92 -6.10
N ALA A 94 8.10 -6.68 -5.02
CA ALA A 94 8.64 -6.15 -3.77
C ALA A 94 9.69 -7.09 -3.16
N ILE A 95 9.42 -8.39 -3.05
CA ILE A 95 10.40 -9.35 -2.51
C ILE A 95 11.71 -9.31 -3.29
N ASN A 96 11.65 -9.21 -4.62
CA ASN A 96 12.85 -9.16 -5.44
C ASN A 96 13.63 -7.83 -5.30
N TYR A 97 12.93 -6.68 -5.19
CA TYR A 97 13.58 -5.40 -4.89
C TYR A 97 14.24 -5.41 -3.50
N GLU A 98 13.64 -6.06 -2.51
CA GLU A 98 14.22 -6.21 -1.17
C GLU A 98 15.53 -7.01 -1.20
N ARG A 99 15.59 -8.06 -2.04
CA ARG A 99 16.80 -8.88 -2.20
C ARG A 99 17.97 -8.10 -2.78
N ASP A 100 17.71 -7.19 -3.71
CA ASP A 100 18.72 -6.31 -4.30
C ASP A 100 18.95 -5.02 -3.50
N ARG A 101 18.30 -4.86 -2.33
CA ARG A 101 18.37 -3.67 -1.45
C ARG A 101 17.92 -2.36 -2.13
N GLU A 102 17.07 -2.46 -3.15
CA GLU A 102 16.47 -1.31 -3.82
C GLU A 102 15.23 -0.85 -3.05
N PHE A 103 15.45 -0.13 -1.94
CA PHE A 103 14.39 0.18 -0.97
C PHE A 103 13.30 1.13 -1.48
N LEU A 104 13.63 2.03 -2.42
CA LEU A 104 12.66 2.98 -2.99
C LEU A 104 11.61 2.25 -3.84
N ASP A 105 12.06 1.38 -4.76
CA ASP A 105 11.19 0.57 -5.61
C ASP A 105 10.42 -0.48 -4.80
N PHE A 106 11.07 -1.05 -3.77
CA PHE A 106 10.41 -1.89 -2.78
C PHE A 106 9.22 -1.18 -2.14
N SER A 107 9.43 0.04 -1.63
CA SER A 107 8.42 0.81 -0.91
C SER A 107 7.19 1.06 -1.78
N GLU A 108 7.40 1.41 -3.05
CA GLU A 108 6.31 1.61 -4.00
C GLU A 108 5.56 0.31 -4.29
N CYS A 109 6.26 -0.78 -4.56
CA CYS A 109 5.64 -2.07 -4.86
C CYS A 109 4.91 -2.65 -3.64
N PHE A 110 5.47 -2.52 -2.44
CA PHE A 110 4.85 -2.96 -1.19
C PHE A 110 3.56 -2.18 -0.91
N TYR A 111 3.58 -0.86 -1.11
CA TYR A 111 2.38 -0.02 -1.01
C TYR A 111 1.29 -0.48 -1.99
N LYS A 112 1.64 -0.66 -3.28
CA LYS A 112 0.68 -1.10 -4.31
C LYS A 112 0.14 -2.51 -4.05
N PHE A 113 0.97 -3.41 -3.55
CA PHE A 113 0.55 -4.73 -3.08
C PHE A 113 -0.56 -4.62 -2.04
N LYS A 114 -0.36 -3.84 -0.97
CA LYS A 114 -1.35 -3.67 0.11
C LYS A 114 -2.63 -3.00 -0.38
N GLU A 115 -2.49 -2.01 -1.27
CA GLU A 115 -3.64 -1.31 -1.86
C GLU A 115 -4.47 -2.24 -2.77
N ALA A 116 -3.81 -3.00 -3.65
CA ALA A 116 -4.46 -3.98 -4.51
C ALA A 116 -5.17 -5.07 -3.70
N TYR A 117 -4.53 -5.56 -2.64
CA TYR A 117 -5.15 -6.53 -1.74
C TYR A 117 -6.37 -5.97 -1.01
N ARG A 118 -6.32 -4.69 -0.57
CA ARG A 118 -7.49 -4.01 -0.01
C ARG A 118 -8.63 -3.89 -1.03
N LYS A 119 -8.33 -3.53 -2.29
CA LYS A 119 -9.31 -3.46 -3.40
C LYS A 119 -9.92 -4.83 -3.71
N PHE A 120 -9.11 -5.87 -3.72
CA PHE A 120 -9.57 -7.24 -3.84
C PHE A 120 -10.55 -7.60 -2.71
N LEU A 121 -10.22 -7.30 -1.45
CA LEU A 121 -11.11 -7.55 -0.31
C LEU A 121 -12.42 -6.74 -0.40
N THR A 122 -12.38 -5.47 -0.82
CA THR A 122 -13.63 -4.69 -1.04
C THR A 122 -14.53 -5.37 -2.07
N TYR A 123 -13.94 -5.84 -3.15
CA TYR A 123 -14.69 -6.48 -4.23
C TYR A 123 -15.25 -7.83 -3.78
N LYS A 124 -14.45 -8.66 -3.07
CA LYS A 124 -14.90 -9.94 -2.52
C LYS A 124 -16.02 -9.79 -1.50
N LEU A 125 -15.95 -8.78 -0.62
CA LEU A 125 -17.01 -8.50 0.36
C LEU A 125 -18.28 -7.98 -0.31
N SER A 126 -18.17 -7.13 -1.33
CA SER A 126 -19.32 -6.53 -2.02
C SER A 126 -19.99 -7.48 -3.02
N PHE A 127 -19.23 -8.37 -3.67
CA PHE A 127 -19.67 -9.25 -4.74
C PHE A 127 -19.43 -10.75 -4.45
N SER A 128 -19.62 -11.16 -3.19
CA SER A 128 -19.38 -12.53 -2.69
C SER A 128 -19.94 -13.66 -3.56
N LYS A 129 -21.04 -13.44 -4.31
CA LYS A 129 -21.65 -14.47 -5.17
C LYS A 129 -21.02 -14.65 -6.57
N LYS A 130 -20.12 -13.77 -7.04
CA LYS A 130 -19.71 -13.72 -8.46
C LYS A 130 -18.25 -14.11 -8.75
N LEU A 131 -17.42 -14.35 -7.72
CA LEU A 131 -15.99 -14.71 -7.85
C LEU A 131 -15.68 -16.13 -7.39
N GLN A 132 -16.46 -17.11 -7.84
CA GLN A 132 -15.93 -18.48 -7.85
C GLN A 132 -15.03 -18.63 -9.06
N SER A 133 -13.74 -18.30 -8.89
CA SER A 133 -12.71 -18.83 -9.77
C SER A 133 -12.68 -20.36 -9.56
N PRO A 134 -12.53 -21.19 -10.60
CA PRO A 134 -12.58 -22.65 -10.45
C PRO A 134 -11.38 -23.28 -9.72
N ARG A 135 -10.43 -22.48 -9.20
CA ARG A 135 -9.08 -22.96 -8.86
C ARG A 135 -8.74 -22.99 -7.37
N GLU A 136 -9.55 -22.42 -6.49
CA GLU A 136 -9.37 -22.65 -5.06
C GLU A 136 -10.25 -23.81 -4.60
N SER A 137 -9.58 -24.81 -4.03
CA SER A 137 -10.18 -25.95 -3.33
C SER A 137 -11.41 -25.53 -2.54
N LYS A 138 -12.49 -26.30 -2.67
CA LYS A 138 -13.74 -26.24 -1.90
C LYS A 138 -13.48 -26.41 -0.39
N GLU A 139 -12.75 -25.50 0.23
CA GLU A 139 -12.80 -25.30 1.65
C GLU A 139 -14.09 -24.54 1.90
N LYS A 140 -15.01 -25.13 2.68
CA LYS A 140 -16.30 -24.52 3.01
C LYS A 140 -16.04 -23.07 3.41
N GLU A 141 -16.39 -22.10 2.55
CA GLU A 141 -16.31 -20.67 2.85
C GLU A 141 -17.34 -20.38 3.95
N GLY A 142 -16.99 -20.72 5.18
CA GLY A 142 -17.80 -20.52 6.36
C GLY A 142 -17.76 -19.06 6.79
N PHE A 143 -18.70 -18.71 7.66
CA PHE A 143 -18.78 -17.42 8.36
C PHE A 143 -17.41 -16.94 8.89
N ARG A 144 -16.56 -17.86 9.35
CA ARG A 144 -15.18 -17.56 9.81
C ARG A 144 -14.31 -16.89 8.73
N SER A 145 -14.39 -17.33 7.47
CA SER A 145 -13.62 -16.73 6.36
C SER A 145 -14.13 -15.33 6.04
N PHE A 146 -15.45 -15.14 6.06
CA PHE A 146 -16.06 -13.82 5.90
C PHE A 146 -15.63 -12.85 7.00
N VAL A 147 -15.72 -13.25 8.26
CA VAL A 147 -15.29 -12.42 9.41
C VAL A 147 -13.81 -12.07 9.31
N ARG A 148 -12.95 -13.02 8.92
CA ARG A 148 -11.52 -12.76 8.69
C ARG A 148 -11.30 -11.73 7.59
N ASN A 149 -11.96 -11.88 6.44
CA ASN A 149 -11.81 -10.97 5.30
C ASN A 149 -12.33 -9.56 5.64
N LEU A 150 -13.44 -9.47 6.37
CA LEU A 150 -13.97 -8.20 6.89
C LEU A 150 -12.99 -7.54 7.85
N PHE A 151 -12.46 -8.30 8.82
CA PHE A 151 -11.46 -7.79 9.77
C PHE A 151 -10.20 -7.28 9.05
N LEU A 152 -9.66 -8.06 8.11
CA LEU A 152 -8.50 -7.66 7.31
C LEU A 152 -8.80 -6.40 6.49
N TRP A 153 -9.99 -6.29 5.92
CA TRP A 153 -10.40 -5.11 5.17
C TRP A 153 -10.48 -3.85 6.05
N VAL A 154 -11.05 -3.97 7.26
CA VAL A 154 -11.11 -2.87 8.24
C VAL A 154 -9.71 -2.45 8.64
N VAL A 155 -8.85 -3.39 9.02
CA VAL A 155 -7.47 -3.12 9.44
C VAL A 155 -6.67 -2.45 8.31
N LEU A 156 -6.78 -2.95 7.08
CA LEU A 156 -6.10 -2.36 5.93
C LEU A 156 -6.67 -0.99 5.55
N SER A 157 -7.98 -0.78 5.68
CA SER A 157 -8.59 0.52 5.42
C SER A 157 -8.16 1.56 6.45
N PHE A 158 -8.13 1.18 7.73
CA PHE A 158 -7.63 2.03 8.80
C PHE A 158 -6.14 2.36 8.59
N SER A 159 -5.33 1.35 8.29
CA SER A 159 -3.91 1.52 7.95
C SER A 159 -3.71 2.38 6.70
N PHE A 160 -4.57 2.28 5.69
CA PHE A 160 -4.47 3.14 4.52
C PHE A 160 -4.68 4.62 4.87
N ILE A 161 -5.67 4.92 5.72
CA ILE A 161 -6.03 6.28 6.12
C ILE A 161 -4.95 6.89 7.01
N LEU A 162 -4.49 6.17 8.04
CA LEU A 162 -3.56 6.72 9.04
C LEU A 162 -2.18 7.08 8.46
N TRP A 163 -1.55 6.14 7.75
CA TRP A 163 -0.13 6.26 7.35
C TRP A 163 0.19 5.63 5.98
N GLY A 164 -0.83 5.27 5.20
CA GLY A 164 -0.65 4.66 3.88
C GLY A 164 0.15 3.36 3.92
N HIS A 165 -0.23 2.43 4.82
CA HIS A 165 0.47 1.15 5.03
C HIS A 165 1.93 1.26 5.54
N GLY A 166 2.34 2.43 6.04
CA GLY A 166 3.67 2.67 6.61
C GLY A 166 4.73 3.16 5.62
N GLU A 167 4.40 3.27 4.33
CA GLU A 167 5.33 3.63 3.25
C GLU A 167 5.17 5.09 2.76
N ARG A 168 4.13 5.80 3.23
CA ARG A 168 3.79 7.17 2.79
C ARG A 168 3.84 8.14 3.98
N PRO A 169 5.04 8.55 4.46
CA PRO A 169 5.19 9.41 5.64
C PRO A 169 4.46 10.75 5.51
N LEU A 170 4.37 11.31 4.30
CA LEU A 170 3.64 12.55 4.04
C LEU A 170 2.15 12.45 4.40
N ARG A 171 1.52 11.28 4.24
CA ARG A 171 0.11 11.11 4.63
C ARG A 171 -0.05 11.19 6.15
N THR A 172 0.84 10.56 6.90
CA THR A 172 0.86 10.64 8.37
C THR A 172 1.07 12.06 8.85
N PHE A 173 1.95 12.82 8.18
CA PHE A 173 2.20 14.23 8.48
C PHE A 173 0.94 15.09 8.27
N PHE A 174 0.27 14.96 7.12
CA PHE A 174 -0.98 15.69 6.88
C PHE A 174 -2.12 15.22 7.79
N PHE A 175 -2.15 13.95 8.19
CA PHE A 175 -3.11 13.44 9.16
C PHE A 175 -2.89 14.06 10.55
N ALA A 176 -1.64 14.16 11.01
CA ALA A 176 -1.27 14.85 12.24
C ALA A 176 -1.68 16.33 12.21
N LEU A 177 -1.35 17.04 11.13
CA LEU A 177 -1.80 18.43 10.92
C LEU A 177 -3.33 18.52 10.92
N GLY A 178 -4.02 17.60 10.27
CA GLY A 178 -5.48 17.54 10.27
C GLY A 178 -6.08 17.43 11.66
N ILE A 179 -5.50 16.59 12.53
CA ILE A 179 -5.91 16.48 13.94
C ILE A 179 -5.68 17.81 14.68
N ILE A 180 -4.50 18.41 14.52
CA ILE A 180 -4.16 19.69 15.18
C ILE A 180 -5.15 20.78 14.73
N PHE A 181 -5.35 20.96 13.42
CA PHE A 181 -6.27 21.98 12.91
C PHE A 181 -7.72 21.72 13.29
N LEU A 182 -8.16 20.46 13.32
CA LEU A 182 -9.51 20.10 13.74
C LEU A 182 -9.72 20.37 15.24
N SER A 183 -8.77 19.99 16.09
CA SER A 183 -8.82 20.27 17.53
C SER A 183 -8.78 21.77 17.81
N ALA A 184 -7.89 22.51 17.14
CA ALA A 184 -7.84 23.98 17.19
C ALA A 184 -9.20 24.59 16.84
N PHE A 185 -9.84 24.14 15.76
CA PHE A 185 -11.17 24.59 15.39
C PHE A 185 -12.20 24.27 16.49
N LEU A 186 -12.20 23.06 17.05
CA LEU A 186 -13.10 22.70 18.16
C LEU A 186 -12.86 23.55 19.42
N TYR A 187 -11.61 23.89 19.74
CA TYR A 187 -11.30 24.75 20.88
C TYR A 187 -11.80 26.18 20.72
N THR A 188 -11.90 26.71 19.48
CA THR A 188 -12.46 28.06 19.27
C THR A 188 -13.93 28.18 19.67
N PHE A 189 -14.69 27.09 19.64
CA PHE A 189 -16.08 27.05 20.12
C PHE A 189 -16.19 26.73 21.61
N GLY A 190 -15.09 26.39 22.26
CA GLY A 190 -15.04 26.02 23.66
C GLY A 190 -14.53 27.13 24.56
N LEU A 191 -14.43 26.81 25.86
CA LEU A 191 -13.82 27.66 26.86
C LEU A 191 -12.46 27.10 27.24
N LEU A 192 -11.47 27.98 27.30
CA LEU A 192 -10.15 27.72 27.87
C LEU A 192 -9.94 28.65 29.07
N ASN A 193 -8.98 28.30 29.92
CA ASN A 193 -8.68 29.04 31.13
C ASN A 193 -7.18 29.31 31.22
N THR A 194 -6.81 30.54 31.56
CA THR A 194 -5.43 30.91 31.92
C THR A 194 -5.45 31.39 33.37
N ALA A 195 -6.08 32.54 33.62
CA ALA A 195 -6.43 33.06 34.94
C ALA A 195 -7.95 33.18 35.12
N GLU A 196 -8.64 33.57 34.04
CA GLU A 196 -10.11 33.59 33.95
C GLU A 196 -10.57 32.82 32.71
N PRO A 197 -11.80 32.26 32.71
CA PRO A 197 -12.37 31.61 31.54
C PRO A 197 -12.53 32.60 30.37
N PHE A 198 -11.99 32.26 29.21
CA PHE A 198 -12.10 33.06 28.00
C PHE A 198 -12.37 32.21 26.76
N SER A 199 -12.92 32.84 25.73
CA SER A 199 -13.06 32.25 24.40
C SER A 199 -11.76 32.46 23.61
N PRO A 200 -11.04 31.39 23.23
CA PRO A 200 -9.75 31.53 22.57
C PRO A 200 -9.90 32.00 21.13
N SER A 201 -9.01 32.90 20.71
CA SER A 201 -8.81 33.16 19.28
C SER A 201 -8.25 31.91 18.58
N PHE A 202 -8.43 31.82 17.26
CA PHE A 202 -7.95 30.66 16.48
C PHE A 202 -6.46 30.38 16.69
N PHE A 203 -5.61 31.41 16.77
CA PHE A 203 -4.18 31.24 16.98
C PHE A 203 -3.83 30.74 18.40
N GLN A 204 -4.58 31.16 19.42
CA GLN A 204 -4.42 30.65 20.79
C GLN A 204 -4.89 29.19 20.89
N ALA A 205 -6.00 28.86 20.24
CA ALA A 205 -6.50 27.49 20.12
C ALA A 205 -5.53 26.58 19.35
N LEU A 206 -4.92 27.09 18.27
CA LEU A 206 -3.90 26.38 17.51
C LEU A 206 -2.63 26.13 18.34
N TYR A 207 -2.16 27.14 19.06
CA TYR A 207 -1.04 26.99 19.99
C TYR A 207 -1.34 25.92 21.05
N PHE A 208 -2.51 25.98 21.70
CA PHE A 208 -2.94 24.99 22.69
C PHE A 208 -3.03 23.57 22.10
N SER A 209 -3.57 23.44 20.88
CA SER A 209 -3.65 22.18 20.16
C SER A 209 -2.26 21.61 19.83
N ILE A 210 -1.31 22.42 19.36
CA ILE A 210 0.07 21.99 19.06
C ILE A 210 0.74 21.44 20.32
N ILE A 211 0.68 22.16 21.45
CA ILE A 211 1.35 21.73 22.70
C ILE A 211 0.65 20.52 23.33
N THR A 212 -0.65 20.36 23.11
CA THR A 212 -1.44 19.20 23.57
C THR A 212 -1.14 17.97 22.72
N PHE A 213 -1.15 18.09 21.40
CA PHE A 213 -0.84 17.02 20.46
C PHE A 213 0.60 16.52 20.61
N THR A 214 1.55 17.44 20.82
CA THR A 214 2.95 17.09 21.10
C THR A 214 3.18 16.62 22.54
N THR A 215 2.15 16.64 23.39
CA THR A 215 2.19 16.26 24.81
C THR A 215 3.19 17.08 25.65
N VAL A 216 3.59 18.27 25.17
CA VAL A 216 4.49 19.18 25.90
C VAL A 216 3.76 19.83 27.08
N GLY A 217 2.53 20.33 26.85
CA GLY A 217 1.64 20.84 27.90
C GLY A 217 2.26 21.85 28.86
N PHE A 218 2.56 23.07 28.41
CA PHE A 218 3.19 24.12 29.24
C PHE A 218 2.40 24.51 30.49
N GLY A 219 1.10 24.22 30.55
CA GLY A 219 0.24 24.50 31.71
C GLY A 219 -0.21 25.95 31.82
N ASP A 220 0.06 26.75 30.80
CA ASP A 220 -0.38 28.14 30.65
C ASP A 220 -1.88 28.24 30.31
N ILE A 221 -2.37 27.27 29.54
CA ILE A 221 -3.78 27.17 29.12
C ILE A 221 -4.36 25.83 29.58
N VAL A 222 -5.51 25.89 30.24
CA VAL A 222 -6.22 24.73 30.78
C VAL A 222 -7.60 24.62 30.11
N PRO A 223 -7.97 23.44 29.58
CA PRO A 223 -9.28 23.25 28.96
C PRO A 223 -10.41 23.16 30.02
N LEU A 224 -11.57 23.75 29.71
CA LEU A 224 -12.78 23.71 30.55
C LEU A 224 -13.98 23.08 29.83
N GLY A 225 -14.80 22.34 30.58
CA GLY A 225 -16.00 21.70 30.02
C GLY A 225 -15.67 20.67 28.94
N PHE A 226 -16.31 20.77 27.78
CA PHE A 226 -16.15 19.81 26.68
C PHE A 226 -14.73 19.83 26.04
N THR A 227 -14.01 20.96 26.12
CA THR A 227 -12.63 21.03 25.58
C THR A 227 -11.67 20.09 26.29
N LYS A 228 -11.99 19.65 27.52
CA LYS A 228 -11.22 18.60 28.23
C LYS A 228 -11.26 17.27 27.48
N CYS A 229 -12.44 16.88 26.99
CA CYS A 229 -12.60 15.65 26.22
C CYS A 229 -11.82 15.72 24.90
N VAL A 230 -11.86 16.88 24.24
CA VAL A 230 -11.08 17.13 23.02
C VAL A 230 -9.58 17.04 23.29
N ALA A 231 -9.09 17.66 24.39
CA ALA A 231 -7.68 17.62 24.77
C ALA A 231 -7.18 16.22 25.11
N VAL A 232 -7.99 15.43 25.85
CA VAL A 232 -7.64 14.03 26.14
C VAL A 232 -7.57 13.20 24.87
N PHE A 233 -8.54 13.37 23.96
CA PHE A 233 -8.54 12.65 22.69
C PHE A 233 -7.38 13.07 21.78
N GLU A 234 -7.09 14.36 21.70
CA GLU A 234 -5.98 14.90 20.93
C GLU A 234 -4.63 14.40 21.44
N ALA A 235 -4.41 14.46 22.75
CA ALA A 235 -3.19 13.95 23.38
C ALA A 235 -3.04 12.43 23.13
N PHE A 236 -4.14 11.68 23.28
CA PHE A 236 -4.16 10.25 22.95
C PHE A 236 -3.75 10.01 21.49
N CYS A 237 -4.35 10.73 20.53
CA CYS A 237 -3.97 10.64 19.13
C CYS A 237 -2.50 11.02 18.88
N GLY A 238 -1.99 12.07 19.53
CA GLY A 238 -0.59 12.49 19.43
C GLY A 238 0.40 11.38 19.81
N VAL A 239 0.13 10.69 20.93
CA VAL A 239 0.93 9.55 21.42
C VAL A 239 1.03 8.41 20.40
N PHE A 240 -0.01 8.18 19.59
CA PHE A 240 0.06 7.17 18.52
C PHE A 240 0.64 7.71 17.21
N VAL A 241 0.25 8.92 16.79
CA VAL A 241 0.58 9.44 15.45
C VAL A 241 2.06 9.83 15.34
N ILE A 242 2.66 10.40 16.39
CA ILE A 242 4.08 10.81 16.37
C ILE A 242 5.01 9.60 16.16
N PRO A 243 4.92 8.50 16.92
CA PRO A 243 5.71 7.29 16.65
C PRO A 243 5.46 6.70 15.26
N LEU A 244 4.22 6.69 14.77
CA LEU A 244 3.90 6.21 13.42
C LEU A 244 4.60 7.04 12.34
N LEU A 245 4.68 8.36 12.53
CA LEU A 245 5.41 9.26 11.64
C LEU A 245 6.91 8.91 11.63
N VAL A 246 7.53 8.77 12.80
CA VAL A 246 8.95 8.40 12.94
C VAL A 246 9.24 7.04 12.29
N ILE A 247 8.41 6.02 12.53
CA ILE A 247 8.56 4.69 11.93
C ILE A 247 8.45 4.77 10.40
N SER A 248 7.49 5.54 9.87
CA SER A 248 7.32 5.67 8.42
C SER A 248 8.49 6.39 7.74
N LEU A 249 9.09 7.39 8.39
CA LEU A 249 10.30 8.06 7.92
C LEU A 249 11.51 7.12 7.98
N SER A 250 11.66 6.39 9.08
CA SER A 250 12.74 5.42 9.27
C SER A 250 12.69 4.33 8.20
N ARG A 251 11.52 3.72 7.95
CA ARG A 251 11.37 2.69 6.93
C ARG A 251 11.69 3.18 5.51
N LYS A 252 11.39 4.44 5.21
CA LYS A 252 11.56 4.99 3.87
C LYS A 252 12.96 5.50 3.57
N TYR A 253 13.62 6.13 4.54
CA TYR A 253 14.88 6.84 4.32
C TYR A 253 16.07 6.24 5.07
N LEU A 254 15.85 5.56 6.19
CA LEU A 254 16.91 5.01 7.04
C LEU A 254 17.08 3.50 6.88
N ARG A 255 16.39 2.89 5.92
CA ARG A 255 16.56 1.49 5.58
C ARG A 255 17.87 1.36 4.79
N VAL A 256 18.90 0.86 5.46
CA VAL A 256 20.25 0.58 4.93
C VAL A 256 20.47 -0.93 4.87
#